data_AF-A0A367V135-F1
#
_entry.id   AF-A0A367V135-F1
#
_cell.length_a   1.000
_cell.length_b   1.000
_cell.length_c   1.000
_cell.angle_alpha   90.00
_cell.angle_beta   90.00
_cell.angle_gamma   90.00
#
_symmetry.space_group_name_H-M   'P 1'
#
loop_
_entity.id
_entity.type
_entity.pdbx_description
1 polymer ?
#
loop_
_entity_poly.entity_id
_entity_poly.type
_entity_poly.pdbx_seq_one_letter_code
_entity_poly.pdbx_strand_id
1 'polypeptide(L)'
;MFTTKGSVKTDKAAKYLVQLCKHFAHKVDVDLRETTGDVAFPMGLCIITAKDDCLTFTGQSHTAEGIEKMKGIIIVHLDKFAWREAPLEYHWQDDEIPD
;
A
#
# COMPACT_ATOMS: atom_id res chain seq x y z
N MET A 1 -7.99 -17.35 0.82
CA MET A 1 -6.93 -16.36 0.47
C MET A 1 -7.20 -15.10 1.26
N PHE A 2 -6.19 -14.45 1.83
CA PHE A 2 -6.40 -13.25 2.64
C PHE A 2 -6.21 -12.00 1.79
N THR A 3 -7.11 -11.04 1.95
CA THR A 3 -6.99 -9.74 1.30
C THR A 3 -7.13 -8.64 2.32
N THR A 4 -6.53 -7.49 2.04
CA THR A 4 -6.77 -6.29 2.81
C THR A 4 -6.85 -5.08 1.91
N LYS A 5 -7.73 -4.15 2.25
CA LYS A 5 -7.85 -2.86 1.60
C LYS A 5 -7.58 -1.77 2.62
N GLY A 6 -6.54 -0.98 2.35
CA GLY A 6 -6.18 0.22 3.10
C GLY A 6 -6.61 1.46 2.34
N SER A 7 -6.91 2.54 3.05
CA SER A 7 -7.08 3.86 2.45
C SER A 7 -6.59 4.93 3.41
N VAL A 8 -6.05 6.01 2.86
CA VAL A 8 -5.51 7.12 3.64
C VAL A 8 -5.80 8.44 2.92
N LYS A 9 -6.29 9.43 3.65
CA LYS A 9 -6.55 10.77 3.09
C LYS A 9 -5.25 11.53 2.94
N THR A 10 -5.01 12.07 1.74
CA THR A 10 -3.85 12.91 1.45
C THR A 10 -4.00 13.57 0.08
N ASP A 11 -3.72 14.87 0.03
CA ASP A 11 -3.65 15.65 -1.21
C ASP A 11 -2.42 15.30 -2.06
N LYS A 12 -1.50 14.47 -1.54
CA LYS A 12 -0.23 14.10 -2.20
C LYS A 12 -0.18 12.62 -2.59
N ALA A 13 -1.33 11.99 -2.80
CA ALA A 13 -1.44 10.57 -3.13
C ALA A 13 -0.54 10.14 -4.31
N ALA A 14 -0.61 10.85 -5.45
CA ALA A 14 0.20 10.54 -6.63
C ALA A 14 1.71 10.65 -6.35
N LYS A 15 2.12 11.64 -5.54
CA LYS A 15 3.52 11.81 -5.14
C LYS A 15 3.99 10.64 -4.27
N TYR A 16 3.19 10.26 -3.27
CA TYR A 16 3.52 9.15 -2.38
C TYR A 16 3.51 7.80 -3.08
N LEU A 17 2.58 7.58 -4.01
CA LEU A 17 2.57 6.40 -4.89
C LEU A 17 3.92 6.23 -5.59
N VAL A 18 4.40 7.27 -6.28
CA VAL A 18 5.67 7.23 -7.02
C VAL A 18 6.85 7.00 -6.07
N GLN A 19 6.86 7.63 -4.89
CA GLN A 19 7.92 7.45 -3.90
C GLN A 19 7.97 6.01 -3.35
N LEU A 20 6.81 5.45 -3.00
CA LEU A 20 6.67 4.08 -2.53
C LEU A 20 7.11 3.09 -3.61
N CYS A 21 6.57 3.23 -4.83
CA CYS A 21 6.91 2.34 -5.95
C CYS A 21 8.41 2.36 -6.25
N LYS A 22 9.02 3.55 -6.37
CA LYS A 22 10.47 3.66 -6.57
C LYS A 22 11.26 3.04 -5.42
N HIS A 23 10.82 3.21 -4.18
CA HIS A 23 11.49 2.64 -3.02
C HIS A 23 11.44 1.10 -3.03
N PHE A 24 10.26 0.53 -3.31
CA PHE A 24 10.06 -0.91 -3.36
C PHE A 24 10.75 -1.57 -4.56
N ALA A 25 10.85 -0.88 -5.70
CA ALA A 25 11.54 -1.35 -6.91
C ALA A 25 13.03 -1.70 -6.68
N HIS A 26 13.64 -1.26 -5.57
CA HIS A 26 14.99 -1.69 -5.18
C HIS A 26 15.05 -3.12 -4.61
N LYS A 27 13.93 -3.66 -4.14
CA LYS A 27 13.84 -4.94 -3.42
C LYS A 27 12.93 -5.95 -4.09
N VAL A 28 11.88 -5.49 -4.76
CA VAL A 28 10.82 -6.30 -5.34
C VAL A 28 10.43 -5.76 -6.71
N ASP A 29 9.69 -6.56 -7.46
CA ASP A 29 9.14 -6.14 -8.76
C ASP A 29 7.99 -5.15 -8.55
N VAL A 30 8.02 -4.06 -9.32
CA VAL A 30 7.06 -2.97 -9.22
C VAL A 30 6.73 -2.44 -10.61
N ASP A 31 5.45 -2.48 -10.99
CA ASP A 31 4.93 -1.79 -12.17
C ASP A 31 4.26 -0.49 -11.71
N LEU A 32 4.92 0.65 -11.95
CA LEU A 32 4.35 1.97 -11.70
C LEU A 32 3.65 2.48 -12.94
N ARG A 33 2.36 2.81 -12.82
CA ARG A 33 1.52 3.45 -13.83
C ARG A 33 1.18 4.89 -13.44
N GLU A 34 0.36 5.56 -14.25
CA GLU A 34 -0.01 6.97 -14.04
C GLU A 34 -0.60 7.24 -12.65
N THR A 35 -1.55 6.42 -12.20
CA THR A 35 -2.27 6.59 -10.92
C THR A 35 -2.33 5.32 -10.09
N THR A 36 -1.69 4.24 -10.55
CA THR A 36 -1.68 2.96 -9.86
C THR A 36 -0.26 2.39 -9.88
N GLY A 37 0.12 1.63 -8.88
CA GLY A 37 1.39 0.91 -8.84
C GLY A 37 1.16 -0.45 -8.22
N ASP A 38 1.54 -1.51 -8.93
CA ASP A 38 1.52 -2.85 -8.39
C ASP A 38 2.91 -3.24 -7.90
N VAL A 39 2.94 -3.88 -6.74
CA VAL A 39 4.15 -4.22 -5.99
C VAL A 39 4.07 -5.69 -5.61
N ALA A 40 4.93 -6.51 -6.21
CA ALA A 40 4.98 -7.93 -5.95
C ALA A 40 5.83 -8.23 -4.71
N PHE A 41 5.27 -8.01 -3.51
CA PHE A 41 5.95 -8.36 -2.27
C PHE A 41 6.13 -9.89 -2.14
N PRO A 42 7.15 -10.36 -1.41
CA PRO A 42 7.35 -11.78 -1.18
C PRO A 42 6.20 -12.45 -0.41
N MET A 43 5.43 -11.68 0.38
CA MET A 43 4.22 -12.17 1.04
C MET A 43 2.98 -12.18 0.13
N GLY A 44 3.01 -11.47 -1.00
CA GLY A 44 1.93 -11.42 -1.97
C GLY A 44 1.81 -10.06 -2.68
N LEU A 45 0.79 -9.91 -3.55
CA LEU A 45 0.64 -8.72 -4.38
C LEU A 45 0.04 -7.54 -3.60
N CYS A 46 0.61 -6.36 -3.75
CA CYS A 46 0.06 -5.12 -3.24
C CYS A 46 -0.19 -4.13 -4.38
N ILE A 47 -1.44 -3.70 -4.52
CA ILE A 47 -1.83 -2.70 -5.51
C ILE A 47 -2.04 -1.39 -4.77
N ILE A 48 -1.36 -0.34 -5.20
CA ILE A 48 -1.45 1.00 -4.65
C ILE A 48 -2.12 1.87 -5.70
N THR A 49 -3.21 2.57 -5.37
CA THR A 49 -3.91 3.45 -6.29
C THR A 49 -4.03 4.84 -5.69
N ALA A 50 -3.46 5.82 -6.36
CA ALA A 50 -3.58 7.23 -6.03
C ALA A 50 -4.88 7.79 -6.61
N LYS A 51 -5.69 8.39 -5.76
CA LYS A 51 -6.82 9.25 -6.12
C LYS A 51 -6.52 10.69 -5.74
N ASP A 52 -7.35 11.62 -6.19
CA ASP A 52 -7.15 13.06 -5.98
C ASP A 52 -7.06 13.46 -4.48
N ASP A 53 -7.85 12.83 -3.61
CA ASP A 53 -7.94 13.16 -2.18
C ASP A 53 -7.45 12.04 -1.25
N CYS A 54 -7.17 10.85 -1.80
CA CYS A 54 -6.78 9.69 -0.99
C CYS A 54 -5.93 8.68 -1.75
N LEU A 55 -5.12 7.95 -1.01
CA LEU A 55 -4.31 6.84 -1.50
C LEU A 55 -4.92 5.55 -0.98
N THR A 56 -5.22 4.61 -1.87
CA THR A 56 -5.77 3.30 -1.52
C THR A 56 -4.75 2.21 -1.75
N PHE A 57 -4.78 1.18 -0.92
CA PHE A 57 -3.89 0.03 -0.95
C PHE A 57 -4.75 -1.23 -0.98
N THR A 58 -4.40 -2.21 -1.79
CA THR A 58 -5.05 -3.51 -1.84
C THR A 58 -3.98 -4.58 -1.78
N GLY A 59 -3.80 -5.15 -0.60
CA GLY A 59 -2.86 -6.23 -0.36
C GLY A 59 -3.53 -7.59 -0.45
N GLN A 60 -2.82 -8.57 -0.99
CA GLN A 60 -3.26 -9.96 -1.06
C GLN A 60 -2.14 -10.86 -0.55
N SER A 61 -2.48 -11.88 0.23
CA SER A 61 -1.53 -12.81 0.82
C SER A 61 -2.18 -14.19 1.00
N HIS A 62 -1.37 -15.25 0.98
CA HIS A 62 -1.83 -16.59 1.32
C HIS A 62 -2.00 -16.81 2.83
N THR A 63 -1.41 -15.96 3.66
CA THR A 63 -1.49 -16.05 5.13
C THR A 63 -1.89 -14.71 5.76
N ALA A 64 -2.58 -14.77 6.90
CA ALA A 64 -2.94 -13.60 7.69
C ALA A 64 -1.71 -12.80 8.16
N GLU A 65 -0.64 -13.48 8.56
CA GLU A 65 0.64 -12.83 8.94
C GLU A 65 1.23 -11.99 7.80
N GLY A 66 1.09 -12.43 6.55
CA GLY A 66 1.54 -11.68 5.38
C GLY A 66 0.76 -10.38 5.21
N ILE A 67 -0.55 -10.38 5.49
CA ILE A 67 -1.38 -9.17 5.49
C ILE A 67 -0.90 -8.19 6.56
N GLU A 68 -0.70 -8.64 7.80
CA GLU A 68 -0.26 -7.77 8.89
C GLU A 68 1.11 -7.13 8.60
N LYS A 69 2.06 -7.93 8.08
CA LYS A 69 3.37 -7.41 7.66
C LYS A 69 3.24 -6.38 6.55
N MET A 70 2.39 -6.63 5.55
CA MET A 70 2.17 -5.69 4.44
C MET A 70 1.59 -4.36 4.91
N LYS A 71 0.56 -4.41 5.78
CA LYS A 71 0.00 -3.21 6.44
C LYS A 71 1.11 -2.43 7.15
N GLY A 72 1.90 -3.09 7.99
CA GLY A 72 2.98 -2.46 8.74
C GLY A 72 4.06 -1.82 7.86
N ILE A 73 4.50 -2.51 6.79
CA ILE A 73 5.47 -1.98 5.84
C ILE A 73 4.92 -0.72 5.16
N ILE A 74 3.69 -0.73 4.68
CA ILE A 74 3.07 0.42 4.01
C ILE A 74 2.98 1.60 4.97
N ILE A 75 2.49 1.38 6.20
CA ILE A 75 2.35 2.45 7.21
C ILE A 75 3.72 3.07 7.52
N VAL A 76 4.75 2.27 7.81
CA VAL A 76 6.08 2.79 8.17
C VAL A 76 6.69 3.60 7.04
N HIS A 77 6.59 3.14 5.79
CA HIS A 77 7.18 3.85 4.66
C HIS A 77 6.37 5.10 4.31
N LEU A 78 5.03 5.00 4.29
CA LEU A 78 4.18 6.13 4.00
C LEU A 78 4.33 7.20 5.07
N ASP A 79 4.28 6.87 6.35
CA ASP A 79 4.44 7.82 7.45
C ASP A 79 5.82 8.49 7.40
N LYS A 80 6.87 7.75 7.02
CA LYS A 80 8.20 8.32 6.81
C LYS A 80 8.27 9.29 5.62
N PHE A 81 7.52 9.06 4.55
CA PHE A 81 7.45 9.99 3.41
C PHE A 81 6.53 11.19 3.69
N ALA A 82 5.40 10.92 4.33
CA ALA A 82 4.39 11.87 4.73
C ALA A 82 4.63 12.45 6.13
N TRP A 83 5.86 12.38 6.65
CA TRP A 83 6.23 12.88 7.98
C TRP A 83 5.90 14.37 8.20
N ARG A 84 5.72 15.13 7.10
CA ARG A 84 5.26 16.53 7.13
C ARG A 84 3.74 16.69 7.20
N GLU A 85 2.98 15.68 6.80
CA GLU A 85 1.51 15.61 6.82
C GLU A 85 0.98 14.71 7.94
N ALA A 86 1.85 13.95 8.61
CA ALA A 86 1.48 13.06 9.70
C ALA A 86 0.86 13.84 10.89
N PRO A 87 -0.13 13.26 11.60
CA PRO A 87 -0.63 11.89 11.46
C PRO A 87 -1.65 11.73 10.32
N LEU A 88 -1.44 10.73 9.47
CA LEU A 88 -2.39 10.34 8.43
C LEU A 88 -3.45 9.38 8.99
N GLU A 89 -4.70 9.53 8.57
CA GLU A 89 -5.79 8.62 8.95
C GLU A 89 -5.80 7.37 8.06
N TYR A 90 -5.39 6.23 8.60
CA TYR A 90 -5.39 4.95 7.89
C TYR A 90 -6.64 4.15 8.22
N HIS A 91 -7.43 3.81 7.20
CA HIS A 91 -8.55 2.89 7.30
C HIS A 91 -8.21 1.58 6.60
N TRP A 92 -8.08 0.50 7.37
CA TRP A 92 -7.85 -0.85 6.86
C TRP A 92 -9.08 -1.72 7.04
N GLN A 93 -9.36 -2.53 6.03
CA GLN A 93 -10.35 -3.59 6.05
C GLN A 93 -9.64 -4.86 5.62
N ASP A 94 -9.63 -5.87 6.47
CA ASP A 94 -9.24 -7.22 6.10
C ASP A 94 -10.49 -8.00 5.68
N ASP A 95 -10.31 -8.83 4.66
CA ASP A 95 -11.32 -9.71 4.14
C ASP A 95 -10.68 -11.08 3.91
N GLU A 96 -11.25 -12.09 4.54
CA GLU A 96 -10.89 -13.48 4.33
C GLU A 96 -11.86 -14.04 3.30
N ILE A 97 -11.33 -14.44 2.14
CA ILE A 97 -12.13 -15.12 1.13
C ILE A 97 -12.01 -16.63 1.43
N PRO A 98 -13.06 -17.27 1.96
CA PRO A 98 -13.10 -18.72 2.10
C PRO A 98 -13.14 -19.36 0.70
N ASP A 99 -12.38 -20.42 0.51
CA ASP A 99 -12.33 -21.23 -0.71
C ASP A 99 -13.67 -21.95 -0.98
#